data_AF-A0A327YRS4-F1
#
_entry.id   AF-A0A327YRS4-F1
#
_cell.length_a   1.000
_cell.length_b   1.000
_cell.length_c   1.000
_cell.angle_alpha   90.00
_cell.angle_beta   90.00
_cell.angle_gamma   90.00
#
_symmetry.space_group_name_H-M   'P 1'
#
loop_
_entity.id
_entity.type
_entity.pdbx_description
1 polymer ?
#
loop_
_entity_poly.entity_id
_entity_poly.type
_entity_poly.pdbx_seq_one_letter_code
_entity_poly.pdbx_strand_id
1 'polypeptide(L)'
;MSQRFVYVVSDSGGETAELVVKAAASQFNSPSIQLKRVPYVEDKTTLAEVVALAKMNNGIIAFTLVVPEMRQFLMEEAAREGVEVYDIIGPLIGKMENLFGLTPRNEPGPVRVLDEDYFKKIEAIEFAVKYDDGRDPRGILRADIVLIGVSRTSKTPLSQYLAHKRFKVANVPIVPEVEPPEELFKVAPTKCFGLKISPEKLNHIRRERLKALGLDDKAIYANIDRIKEELDYFDQVVQQIGCDVIDVTNKAVEETANVIMNIIAKKGQL
;
A
#
# COMPACT_ATOMS: atom_id res chain seq x y z
N MET A 1 27.09 -26.89 4.28
CA MET A 1 27.30 -25.44 4.08
C MET A 1 27.06 -24.76 5.41
N SER A 2 27.97 -23.91 5.89
CA SER A 2 27.74 -23.17 7.14
C SER A 2 26.66 -22.12 6.93
N GLN A 3 25.62 -22.14 7.76
CA GLN A 3 24.60 -21.09 7.79
C GLN A 3 25.27 -19.79 8.26
N ARG A 4 25.00 -18.67 7.57
CA ARG A 4 25.52 -17.35 7.95
C ARG A 4 24.37 -16.57 8.56
N PHE A 5 24.55 -16.02 9.75
CA PHE A 5 23.49 -15.31 10.45
C PHE A 5 23.75 -13.81 10.46
N VAL A 6 22.68 -13.05 10.24
CA VAL A 6 22.65 -11.61 10.52
C VAL A 6 21.55 -11.33 11.51
N TYR A 7 21.92 -10.81 12.68
CA TYR A 7 21.00 -10.38 13.71
C TYR A 7 20.64 -8.92 13.47
N VAL A 8 19.35 -8.63 13.39
CA VAL A 8 18.83 -7.28 13.20
C VAL A 8 18.26 -6.80 14.53
N VAL A 9 18.96 -5.87 15.17
CA VAL A 9 18.61 -5.36 16.51
C VAL A 9 18.04 -3.95 16.41
N SER A 10 16.90 -3.70 17.04
CA SER A 10 16.26 -2.39 17.01
C SER A 10 15.55 -2.12 18.33
N ASP A 11 15.59 -0.87 18.77
CA ASP A 11 14.75 -0.34 19.86
C ASP A 11 13.33 0.01 19.36
N SER A 12 12.99 -0.40 18.13
CA SER A 12 11.67 -0.32 17.49
C SER A 12 11.39 -1.60 16.66
N GLY A 13 10.58 -1.53 15.60
CA GLY A 13 10.15 -2.70 14.81
C GLY A 13 11.26 -3.38 13.98
N GLY A 14 12.38 -2.70 13.71
CA GLY A 14 13.53 -3.26 13.00
C GLY A 14 13.38 -3.41 11.48
N GLU A 15 12.27 -2.97 10.88
CA GLU A 15 12.05 -3.08 9.42
C GLU A 15 13.10 -2.33 8.60
N THR A 16 13.52 -1.14 9.06
CA THR A 16 14.54 -0.34 8.36
C THR A 16 15.86 -1.09 8.25
N ALA A 17 16.33 -1.63 9.38
CA ALA A 17 17.56 -2.40 9.44
C ALA A 17 17.46 -3.69 8.61
N GLU A 18 16.31 -4.38 8.66
CA GLU A 18 16.05 -5.57 7.87
C GLU A 18 16.13 -5.30 6.37
N LEU A 19 15.54 -4.19 5.88
CA LEU A 19 15.59 -3.81 4.47
C LEU A 19 17.02 -3.49 4.01
N VAL A 20 17.79 -2.76 4.82
CA VAL A 20 19.19 -2.46 4.53
C VAL A 20 20.03 -3.74 4.46
N VAL A 21 19.86 -4.65 5.41
CA VAL A 21 20.56 -5.95 5.40
C VAL A 21 20.15 -6.79 4.19
N LYS A 22 18.86 -6.86 3.84
CA LYS A 22 18.41 -7.58 2.63
C LYS A 22 19.02 -7.00 1.35
N ALA A 23 19.07 -5.67 1.24
CA ALA A 23 19.71 -4.99 0.12
C ALA A 23 21.21 -5.30 0.05
N ALA A 24 21.94 -5.25 1.16
CA ALA A 24 23.35 -5.63 1.22
C ALA A 24 23.55 -7.12 0.88
N ALA A 25 22.73 -8.01 1.44
CA ALA A 25 22.77 -9.45 1.19
C ALA A 25 22.55 -9.81 -0.29
N SER A 26 21.73 -9.04 -1.01
CA SER A 26 21.48 -9.23 -2.44
C SER A 26 22.72 -9.08 -3.33
N GLN A 27 23.78 -8.43 -2.81
CA GLN A 27 25.05 -8.23 -3.53
C GLN A 27 25.94 -9.48 -3.49
N PHE A 28 25.56 -10.52 -2.74
CA PHE A 28 26.30 -11.76 -2.65
C PHE A 28 25.59 -12.88 -3.42
N ASN A 29 26.33 -13.60 -4.27
CA ASN A 29 25.83 -14.79 -4.99
C ASN A 29 25.68 -16.03 -4.08
N SER A 30 25.32 -15.86 -2.80
CA SER A 30 25.34 -16.90 -1.77
C SER A 30 23.95 -17.11 -1.13
N PRO A 31 23.35 -18.30 -1.20
CA PRO A 31 21.93 -18.51 -0.89
C PRO A 31 21.58 -18.76 0.59
N SER A 32 22.47 -18.49 1.55
CA SER A 32 22.25 -18.94 2.95
C SER A 32 22.54 -17.90 4.03
N ILE A 33 22.17 -16.63 3.79
CA ILE A 33 22.11 -15.62 4.85
C ILE A 33 20.76 -15.73 5.57
N GLN A 34 20.80 -16.08 6.85
CA GLN A 34 19.66 -16.19 7.74
C GLN A 34 19.53 -14.91 8.56
N LEU A 35 18.45 -14.16 8.32
CA LEU A 35 18.10 -12.98 9.09
C LEU A 35 17.36 -13.36 10.37
N LYS A 36 17.81 -12.84 11.51
CA LYS A 36 17.17 -12.99 12.82
C LYS A 36 16.87 -11.61 13.39
N ARG A 37 15.60 -11.23 13.35
CA ARG A 37 15.15 -9.92 13.85
C ARG A 37 14.87 -9.98 15.34
N VAL A 38 15.38 -9.00 16.07
CA VAL A 38 15.20 -8.78 17.51
C VAL A 38 14.66 -7.34 17.67
N PRO A 39 13.33 -7.16 17.56
CA PRO A 39 12.71 -5.85 17.67
C PRO A 39 12.46 -5.46 19.14
N TYR A 40 12.16 -4.18 19.37
CA TYR A 40 11.78 -3.62 20.67
C TYR A 40 12.77 -3.93 21.80
N VAL A 41 14.06 -3.80 21.52
CA VAL A 41 15.11 -3.99 22.53
C VAL A 41 15.20 -2.78 23.44
N GLU A 42 14.77 -2.97 24.69
CA GLU A 42 14.67 -1.91 25.70
C GLU A 42 15.70 -2.05 26.84
N ASP A 43 16.41 -3.18 26.91
CA ASP A 43 17.32 -3.49 28.02
C ASP A 43 18.65 -4.12 27.58
N LYS A 44 19.67 -3.94 28.43
CA LYS A 44 21.04 -4.43 28.20
C LYS A 44 21.18 -5.95 28.26
N THR A 45 20.29 -6.63 28.98
CA THR A 45 20.31 -8.11 29.09
C THR A 45 20.02 -8.71 27.73
N THR A 46 18.97 -8.22 27.05
CA THR A 46 18.63 -8.61 25.69
C THR A 46 19.80 -8.37 24.73
N LEU A 47 20.49 -7.23 24.83
CA LEU A 47 21.67 -6.96 23.99
C LEU A 47 22.81 -7.98 24.23
N ALA A 48 23.10 -8.31 25.49
CA ALA A 48 24.10 -9.31 25.83
C ALA A 48 23.74 -10.71 25.30
N GLU A 49 22.46 -11.10 25.39
CA GLU A 49 21.97 -12.35 24.80
C GLU A 49 22.15 -12.39 23.28
N VAL A 50 21.85 -11.29 22.58
CA VAL A 50 22.06 -11.22 21.13
C VAL A 50 23.54 -11.32 20.77
N VAL A 51 24.43 -10.69 21.53
CA VAL A 51 25.88 -10.82 21.34
C VAL A 51 26.34 -12.27 21.54
N ALA A 52 25.87 -12.94 22.59
CA ALA A 52 26.18 -14.35 22.84
C ALA A 52 25.69 -15.26 21.69
N LEU A 53 24.45 -15.04 21.21
CA LEU A 53 23.91 -15.78 20.07
C LEU A 53 24.68 -15.51 18.77
N ALA A 54 25.04 -14.26 18.50
CA ALA A 54 25.84 -13.90 17.34
C ALA A 54 27.22 -14.55 17.37
N LYS A 55 27.88 -14.57 18.54
CA LYS A 55 29.15 -15.28 18.75
C LYS A 55 29.02 -16.78 18.47
N MET A 56 28.03 -17.44 19.07
CA MET A 56 27.81 -18.88 18.88
C MET A 56 27.58 -19.26 17.41
N ASN A 57 26.93 -18.38 16.65
CA ASN A 57 26.56 -18.63 15.26
C ASN A 57 27.54 -18.02 14.24
N ASN A 58 28.66 -17.43 14.70
CA ASN A 58 29.60 -16.68 13.88
C ASN A 58 28.87 -15.67 12.95
N GLY A 59 27.90 -14.95 13.54
CA GLY A 59 27.02 -14.00 12.88
C GLY A 59 27.45 -12.55 13.10
N ILE A 60 26.84 -11.67 12.31
CA ILE A 60 27.02 -10.21 12.41
C ILE A 60 25.75 -9.60 13.01
N ILE A 61 25.89 -8.54 13.81
CA ILE A 61 24.77 -7.76 14.32
C ILE A 61 24.67 -6.44 13.54
N ALA A 62 23.57 -6.22 12.84
CA ALA A 62 23.24 -4.93 12.25
C ALA A 62 22.13 -4.28 13.07
N PHE A 63 22.28 -3.01 13.45
CA PHE A 63 21.38 -2.42 14.43
C PHE A 63 20.96 -0.98 14.14
N THR A 64 19.82 -0.61 14.72
CA THR A 64 19.29 0.77 14.77
C THR A 64 18.88 1.06 16.21
N LEU A 65 19.84 1.50 17.03
CA LEU A 65 19.62 1.89 18.42
C LEU A 65 19.84 3.40 18.54
N VAL A 66 18.78 4.16 18.76
CA VAL A 66 18.84 5.62 18.88
C VAL A 66 19.25 6.04 20.29
N VAL A 67 18.90 5.26 21.31
CA VAL A 67 19.31 5.50 22.70
C VAL A 67 20.85 5.35 22.82
N PRO A 68 21.59 6.43 23.15
CA PRO A 68 23.06 6.40 23.19
C PRO A 68 23.62 5.36 24.14
N GLU A 69 23.01 5.18 25.31
CA GLU A 69 23.44 4.20 26.31
C GLU A 69 23.36 2.76 25.80
N MET A 70 22.26 2.42 25.11
CA MET A 70 22.03 1.08 24.55
C MET A 70 22.98 0.78 23.39
N ARG A 71 23.18 1.76 22.52
CA ARG A 71 24.13 1.69 21.41
C ARG A 71 25.57 1.52 21.91
N GLN A 72 25.98 2.32 22.88
CA GLN A 72 27.31 2.24 23.47
C GLN A 72 27.53 0.87 24.12
N PHE A 73 26.56 0.39 24.91
CA PHE A 73 26.63 -0.92 25.54
C PHE A 73 26.79 -2.05 24.51
N LEU A 74 25.98 -2.06 23.44
CA LEU A 74 26.08 -3.09 22.40
C LEU A 74 27.46 -3.09 21.73
N MET A 75 28.00 -1.90 21.41
CA MET A 75 29.31 -1.79 20.78
C MET A 75 30.43 -2.29 21.69
N GLU A 76 30.39 -1.95 22.98
CA GLU A 76 31.38 -2.40 23.97
C GLU A 76 31.30 -3.91 24.22
N GLU A 77 30.10 -4.46 24.39
CA GLU A 77 29.89 -5.89 24.64
C GLU A 77 30.32 -6.73 23.42
N ALA A 78 29.93 -6.31 22.21
CA ALA A 78 30.33 -6.97 20.98
C ALA A 78 31.86 -6.93 20.77
N ALA A 79 32.50 -5.79 21.05
CA ALA A 79 33.96 -5.68 20.98
C ALA A 79 34.66 -6.61 21.98
N ARG A 80 34.13 -6.74 23.22
CA ARG A 80 34.66 -7.65 24.23
C ARG A 80 34.58 -9.11 23.78
N GLU A 81 33.47 -9.48 23.15
CA GLU A 81 33.18 -10.86 22.75
C GLU A 81 33.72 -11.22 21.35
N GLY A 82 34.29 -10.25 20.62
CA GLY A 82 34.82 -10.44 19.26
C GLY A 82 33.72 -10.62 18.20
N VAL A 83 32.58 -9.98 18.39
CA VAL A 83 31.41 -10.02 17.47
C VAL A 83 31.39 -8.76 16.61
N GLU A 84 31.19 -8.94 15.31
CA GLU A 84 31.06 -7.83 14.36
C GLU A 84 29.69 -7.16 14.49
N VAL A 85 29.69 -5.83 14.61
CA VAL A 85 28.49 -4.98 14.71
C VAL A 85 28.51 -3.87 13.66
N TYR A 86 27.33 -3.46 13.19
CA TYR A 86 27.17 -2.31 12.29
C TYR A 86 26.00 -1.42 12.69
N ASP A 87 26.29 -0.17 13.05
CA ASP A 87 25.29 0.88 13.32
C ASP A 87 24.77 1.46 12.01
N ILE A 88 23.52 1.14 11.65
CA ILE A 88 22.92 1.58 10.40
C ILE A 88 22.54 3.07 10.44
N ILE A 89 22.15 3.59 11.61
CA ILE A 89 21.45 4.88 11.71
C ILE A 89 22.24 5.96 12.45
N GLY A 90 23.04 5.59 13.46
CA GLY A 90 23.78 6.55 14.27
C GLY A 90 24.72 7.47 13.48
N PRO A 91 25.50 6.97 12.49
CA PRO A 91 26.33 7.84 11.65
C PRO A 91 25.54 8.88 10.88
N LEU A 92 24.32 8.54 10.41
CA LEU A 92 23.45 9.47 9.70
C LEU A 92 22.86 10.52 10.65
N ILE A 93 22.39 10.09 11.82
CA ILE A 93 21.89 11.02 12.86
C ILE A 93 22.99 12.02 13.23
N GLY A 94 24.23 11.57 13.45
CA GLY A 94 25.34 12.46 13.78
C GLY A 94 25.65 13.46 12.65
N LYS A 95 25.53 13.06 11.38
CA LYS A 95 25.67 14.00 10.25
C LYS A 95 24.54 15.03 10.23
N MET A 96 23.30 14.62 10.50
CA MET A 96 22.13 15.51 10.54
C MET A 96 22.22 16.51 11.69
N GLU A 97 22.64 16.07 12.88
CA GLU A 97 22.87 16.93 14.04
C GLU A 97 23.88 18.03 13.72
N ASN A 98 25.03 17.65 13.14
CA ASN A 98 26.08 18.60 12.77
C ASN A 98 25.65 19.55 11.64
N LEU A 99 24.94 19.04 10.63
CA LEU A 99 24.54 19.85 9.47
C LEU A 99 23.38 20.79 9.77
N PHE A 100 22.42 20.35 10.57
CA PHE A 100 21.19 21.10 10.85
C PHE A 100 21.24 21.87 12.18
N GLY A 101 22.24 21.63 13.02
CA GLY A 101 22.33 22.24 14.35
C GLY A 101 21.19 21.80 15.28
N LEU A 102 20.67 20.59 15.09
CA LEU A 102 19.55 20.03 15.85
C LEU A 102 20.02 18.87 16.72
N THR A 103 19.62 18.87 17.98
CA THR A 103 19.90 17.76 18.90
C THR A 103 18.91 16.61 18.67
N PRO A 104 19.36 15.36 18.49
CA PRO A 104 18.47 14.21 18.35
C PRO A 104 17.70 13.96 19.63
N ARG A 105 16.42 13.59 19.51
CA ARG A 105 15.56 13.25 20.66
C ARG A 105 16.03 11.99 21.40
N ASN A 106 16.70 11.07 20.69
CA ASN A 106 17.18 9.80 21.25
C ASN A 106 16.09 8.94 21.89
N GLU A 107 14.84 9.12 21.48
CA GLU A 107 13.69 8.38 22.00
C GLU A 107 13.45 7.15 21.10
N PRO A 108 13.50 5.93 21.67
CA PRO A 108 13.11 4.72 20.97
C PRO A 108 11.60 4.69 20.78
N GLY A 109 11.12 3.70 20.05
CA GLY A 109 9.77 3.74 19.52
C GLY A 109 9.76 4.39 18.15
N PRO A 110 8.62 4.34 17.48
CA PRO A 110 8.62 4.49 16.05
C PRO A 110 9.12 5.90 15.67
N VAL A 111 10.00 5.99 14.67
CA VAL A 111 9.97 7.12 13.70
C VAL A 111 8.66 7.00 12.92
N ARG A 112 7.56 7.07 13.66
CA ARG A 112 6.15 7.17 13.33
C ARG A 112 5.52 7.70 14.61
N VAL A 113 5.74 8.99 14.90
CA VAL A 113 4.59 9.77 15.36
C VAL A 113 3.46 9.32 14.44
N LEU A 114 2.39 8.76 14.99
CA LEU A 114 1.24 8.24 14.25
C LEU A 114 0.81 9.30 13.25
N ASP A 115 1.36 9.15 12.05
CA ASP A 115 1.59 10.25 11.13
C ASP A 115 0.23 10.60 10.56
N GLU A 116 -0.06 11.87 10.29
CA GLU A 116 -1.31 12.22 9.62
C GLU A 116 -1.54 11.34 8.39
N ASP A 117 -0.45 10.94 7.74
CA ASP A 117 -0.42 10.00 6.63
C ASP A 117 -0.95 8.59 6.94
N TYR A 118 -0.69 8.06 8.14
CA TYR A 118 -1.28 6.81 8.59
C TYR A 118 -2.78 6.97 8.84
N PHE A 119 -3.19 8.01 9.56
CA PHE A 119 -4.61 8.27 9.81
C PHE A 119 -5.38 8.59 8.52
N LYS A 120 -4.82 9.38 7.60
CA LYS A 120 -5.37 9.64 6.26
C LYS A 120 -5.51 8.35 5.46
N LYS A 121 -4.53 7.44 5.55
CA LYS A 121 -4.62 6.12 4.90
C LYS A 121 -5.75 5.28 5.50
N ILE A 122 -5.84 5.18 6.83
CA ILE A 122 -6.90 4.42 7.50
C ILE A 122 -8.26 5.03 7.17
N GLU A 123 -8.41 6.35 7.26
CA GLU A 123 -9.64 7.06 6.91
C GLU A 123 -10.03 6.82 5.44
N ALA A 124 -9.08 6.86 4.51
CA ALA A 124 -9.32 6.56 3.10
C ALA A 124 -9.79 5.11 2.88
N ILE A 125 -9.20 4.14 3.57
CA ILE A 125 -9.60 2.72 3.50
C ILE A 125 -10.99 2.52 4.08
N GLU A 126 -11.26 3.05 5.28
CA GLU A 126 -12.59 3.01 5.91
C GLU A 126 -13.65 3.66 5.03
N PHE A 127 -13.32 4.80 4.41
CA PHE A 127 -14.19 5.48 3.47
C PHE A 127 -14.50 4.60 2.25
N ALA A 128 -13.48 4.03 1.61
CA ALA A 128 -13.66 3.18 0.43
C ALA A 128 -14.48 1.91 0.74
N VAL A 129 -14.30 1.31 1.93
CA VAL A 129 -15.12 0.19 2.38
C VAL A 129 -16.58 0.61 2.63
N LYS A 130 -16.79 1.76 3.29
CA LYS A 130 -18.13 2.25 3.63
C LYS A 130 -18.95 2.64 2.40
N TYR A 131 -18.31 3.21 1.38
CA TYR A 131 -18.94 3.76 0.19
C TYR A 131 -18.69 2.91 -1.07
N ASP A 132 -18.38 1.63 -0.89
CA ASP A 132 -18.38 0.65 -1.99
C ASP A 132 -19.83 0.40 -2.49
N ASP A 133 -19.98 0.18 -3.79
CA ASP A 133 -21.26 -0.07 -4.47
C ASP A 133 -22.36 1.01 -4.30
N GLY A 134 -22.03 2.24 -3.94
CA GLY A 134 -22.97 3.37 -3.97
C GLY A 134 -24.05 3.34 -2.89
N ARG A 135 -23.84 2.58 -1.80
CA ARG A 135 -24.82 2.36 -0.72
C ARG A 135 -25.26 3.62 0.02
N ASP A 136 -24.42 4.64 0.07
CA ASP A 136 -24.71 5.93 0.71
C ASP A 136 -24.25 7.08 -0.22
N PRO A 137 -25.19 7.75 -0.91
CA PRO A 137 -24.89 8.82 -1.88
C PRO A 137 -24.08 9.99 -1.30
N ARG A 138 -24.14 10.21 0.02
CA ARG A 138 -23.37 11.27 0.70
C ARG A 138 -21.86 11.07 0.55
N GLY A 139 -21.40 9.84 0.30
CA GLY A 139 -20.00 9.55 0.02
C GLY A 139 -19.51 10.18 -1.27
N ILE A 140 -20.38 10.30 -2.29
CA ILE A 140 -20.01 10.80 -3.62
C ILE A 140 -19.45 12.22 -3.54
N LEU A 141 -20.11 13.11 -2.78
CA LEU A 141 -19.69 14.50 -2.61
C LEU A 141 -18.44 14.67 -1.74
N ARG A 142 -18.16 13.69 -0.86
CA ARG A 142 -17.04 13.72 0.09
C ARG A 142 -15.80 13.00 -0.43
N ALA A 143 -15.90 12.33 -1.56
CA ALA A 143 -14.81 11.56 -2.14
C ALA A 143 -13.77 12.49 -2.80
N ASP A 144 -12.52 12.02 -2.80
CA ASP A 144 -11.45 12.55 -3.62
C ASP A 144 -11.59 12.02 -5.05
N ILE A 145 -12.01 10.75 -5.18
CA ILE A 145 -12.18 10.04 -6.46
C ILE A 145 -13.54 9.34 -6.45
N VAL A 146 -14.32 9.52 -7.51
CA VAL A 146 -15.57 8.78 -7.75
C VAL A 146 -15.37 7.87 -8.96
N LEU A 147 -15.48 6.56 -8.76
CA LEU A 147 -15.37 5.57 -9.83
C LEU A 147 -16.76 5.16 -10.29
N ILE A 148 -17.04 5.31 -11.58
CA ILE A 148 -18.29 4.85 -12.19
C ILE A 148 -18.03 3.78 -13.25
N GLY A 149 -18.96 2.85 -13.41
CA GLY A 149 -18.85 1.82 -14.43
C GLY A 149 -19.79 0.64 -14.21
N VAL A 150 -19.96 -0.17 -15.25
CA VAL A 150 -20.80 -1.37 -15.21
C VAL A 150 -20.24 -2.45 -14.29
N SER A 151 -21.03 -3.47 -13.96
CA SER A 151 -20.56 -4.58 -13.11
C SER A 151 -19.34 -5.26 -13.73
N ARG A 152 -18.34 -5.62 -12.90
CA ARG A 152 -17.08 -6.30 -13.27
C ARG A 152 -16.02 -5.45 -14.01
N THR A 153 -16.04 -4.13 -13.83
CA THR A 153 -14.95 -3.22 -14.25
C THR A 153 -13.88 -3.00 -13.17
N SER A 154 -13.72 -3.93 -12.21
CA SER A 154 -12.72 -3.89 -11.13
C SER A 154 -12.78 -2.66 -10.18
N LYS A 155 -13.93 -1.99 -10.08
CA LYS A 155 -14.14 -0.85 -9.16
C LYS A 155 -13.70 -1.13 -7.71
N THR A 156 -14.18 -2.21 -7.10
CA THR A 156 -13.84 -2.53 -5.70
C THR A 156 -12.33 -2.73 -5.48
N PRO A 157 -11.63 -3.62 -6.22
CA PRO A 157 -10.16 -3.71 -6.10
C PRO A 157 -9.43 -2.38 -6.36
N LEU A 158 -9.87 -1.61 -7.35
CA LEU A 158 -9.25 -0.33 -7.71
C LEU A 158 -9.43 0.72 -6.61
N SER A 159 -10.63 0.84 -6.05
CA SER A 159 -10.93 1.76 -4.95
C SER A 159 -10.10 1.45 -3.70
N GLN A 160 -9.93 0.16 -3.37
CA GLN A 160 -9.08 -0.26 -2.26
C GLN A 160 -7.61 0.08 -2.53
N TYR A 161 -7.12 -0.18 -3.76
CA TYR A 161 -5.75 0.18 -4.14
C TYR A 161 -5.49 1.69 -4.03
N LEU A 162 -6.42 2.52 -4.53
CA LEU A 162 -6.33 3.98 -4.43
C LEU A 162 -6.46 4.48 -2.98
N ALA A 163 -7.26 3.82 -2.14
CA ALA A 163 -7.33 4.10 -0.71
C ALA A 163 -6.01 3.81 0.02
N HIS A 164 -5.28 2.76 -0.38
CA HIS A 164 -3.90 2.53 0.08
C HIS A 164 -2.93 3.65 -0.33
N LYS A 165 -3.26 4.42 -1.38
CA LYS A 165 -2.59 5.66 -1.81
C LYS A 165 -3.19 6.92 -1.17
N ARG A 166 -4.05 6.77 -0.14
CA ARG A 166 -4.64 7.82 0.70
C ARG A 166 -5.76 8.64 0.03
N PHE A 167 -6.38 8.12 -1.03
CA PHE A 167 -7.57 8.74 -1.64
C PHE A 167 -8.86 8.17 -1.07
N LYS A 168 -9.80 9.03 -0.67
CA LYS A 168 -11.17 8.65 -0.36
C LYS A 168 -11.91 8.34 -1.66
N VAL A 169 -12.18 7.05 -1.91
CA VAL A 169 -12.81 6.61 -3.16
C VAL A 169 -14.25 6.18 -2.90
N ALA A 170 -15.19 6.66 -3.72
CA ALA A 170 -16.57 6.18 -3.75
C ALA A 170 -16.83 5.45 -5.07
N ASN A 171 -17.46 4.28 -5.01
CA ASN A 171 -17.83 3.52 -6.20
C ASN A 171 -19.31 3.70 -6.47
N VAL A 172 -19.70 4.06 -7.69
CA VAL A 172 -21.10 4.15 -8.10
C VAL A 172 -21.35 3.20 -9.26
N PRO A 173 -22.17 2.15 -9.07
CA PRO A 173 -22.51 1.25 -10.15
C PRO A 173 -23.41 1.97 -11.16
N ILE A 174 -23.15 1.75 -12.44
CA ILE A 174 -24.00 2.25 -13.53
C ILE A 174 -24.70 1.05 -14.16
N VAL A 175 -26.03 1.01 -14.02
CA VAL A 175 -26.91 -0.02 -14.57
C VAL A 175 -28.21 0.62 -15.06
N PRO A 176 -28.79 0.18 -16.19
CA PRO A 176 -30.01 0.80 -16.75
C PRO A 176 -31.23 0.80 -15.82
N GLU A 177 -31.33 -0.18 -14.91
CA GLU A 177 -32.51 -0.35 -14.03
C GLU A 177 -32.56 0.63 -12.86
N VAL A 178 -31.45 1.30 -12.56
CA VAL A 178 -31.32 2.13 -11.37
C VAL A 178 -30.77 3.48 -11.77
N GLU A 179 -31.56 4.53 -11.58
CA GLU A 179 -31.09 5.90 -11.81
C GLU A 179 -29.89 6.21 -10.90
N PRO A 180 -28.81 6.79 -11.44
CA PRO A 180 -27.68 7.22 -10.65
C PRO A 180 -28.11 8.29 -9.62
N PRO A 181 -27.53 8.29 -8.41
CA PRO A 181 -27.84 9.30 -7.41
C PRO A 181 -27.59 10.72 -7.93
N GLU A 182 -28.45 11.68 -7.58
CA GLU A 182 -28.30 13.08 -8.03
C GLU A 182 -26.94 13.68 -7.65
N GLU A 183 -26.36 13.25 -6.52
CA GLU A 183 -25.04 13.66 -6.07
C GLU A 183 -23.94 13.37 -7.10
N LEU A 184 -24.11 12.33 -7.92
CA LEU A 184 -23.17 12.00 -8.99
C LEU A 184 -23.09 13.12 -10.03
N PHE A 185 -24.20 13.76 -10.35
CA PHE A 185 -24.24 14.86 -11.31
C PHE A 185 -23.83 16.21 -10.71
N LYS A 186 -23.68 16.28 -9.38
CA LYS A 186 -23.21 17.46 -8.64
C LYS A 186 -21.71 17.40 -8.37
N VAL A 187 -21.04 16.27 -8.61
CA VAL A 187 -19.60 16.11 -8.37
C VAL A 187 -18.80 16.89 -9.43
N ALA A 188 -17.64 17.42 -9.04
CA ALA A 188 -16.73 18.01 -10.01
C ALA A 188 -16.27 16.94 -11.02
N PRO A 189 -16.37 17.19 -12.34
CA PRO A 189 -16.00 16.20 -13.36
C PRO A 189 -14.55 15.73 -13.25
N THR A 190 -13.66 16.55 -12.67
CA THR A 190 -12.25 16.21 -12.45
C THR A 190 -12.03 15.11 -11.40
N LYS A 191 -13.02 14.87 -10.52
CA LYS A 191 -12.97 13.83 -9.49
C LYS A 191 -13.61 12.52 -9.94
N CYS A 192 -14.44 12.56 -10.98
CA CYS A 192 -15.15 11.38 -11.48
C CYS A 192 -14.33 10.70 -12.57
N PHE A 193 -14.32 9.37 -12.57
CA PHE A 193 -13.63 8.55 -13.57
C PHE A 193 -14.53 7.39 -14.00
N GLY A 194 -14.83 7.34 -15.29
CA GLY A 194 -15.55 6.24 -15.92
C GLY A 194 -14.62 5.08 -16.24
N LEU A 195 -14.97 3.87 -15.84
CA LEU A 195 -14.23 2.64 -16.17
C LEU A 195 -14.94 1.90 -17.30
N LYS A 196 -14.39 1.99 -18.50
CA LYS A 196 -14.92 1.35 -19.71
C LYS A 196 -14.23 0.02 -19.97
N ILE A 197 -14.98 -0.97 -20.40
CA ILE A 197 -14.47 -2.31 -20.72
C ILE A 197 -15.09 -2.78 -22.04
N SER A 198 -14.34 -3.53 -22.85
CA SER A 198 -14.89 -4.08 -24.09
C SER A 198 -16.02 -5.09 -23.78
N PRO A 199 -17.07 -5.15 -24.62
CA PRO A 199 -18.17 -6.10 -24.45
C PRO A 199 -17.70 -7.55 -24.35
N GLU A 200 -16.74 -7.94 -25.19
CA GLU A 200 -16.23 -9.32 -25.29
C GLU A 200 -15.48 -9.73 -24.01
N LYS A 201 -14.62 -8.83 -23.50
CA LYS A 201 -13.89 -9.08 -22.26
C LYS A 201 -14.82 -9.14 -21.08
N LEU A 202 -15.79 -8.23 -21.01
CA LEU A 202 -16.79 -8.21 -19.95
C LEU A 202 -17.63 -9.48 -19.96
N ASN A 203 -18.04 -9.93 -21.15
CA ASN A 203 -18.75 -11.19 -21.33
C ASN A 203 -17.96 -12.37 -20.78
N HIS A 204 -16.68 -12.47 -21.16
CA HIS A 204 -15.77 -13.50 -20.67
C HIS A 204 -15.68 -13.49 -19.13
N ILE A 205 -15.45 -12.33 -18.52
CA ILE A 205 -15.35 -12.21 -17.05
C ILE A 205 -16.66 -12.61 -16.36
N ARG A 206 -17.82 -12.27 -16.93
CA ARG A 206 -19.12 -12.63 -16.35
C ARG A 206 -19.41 -14.11 -16.46
N ARG A 207 -19.08 -14.76 -17.58
CA ARG A 207 -19.19 -16.22 -17.74
C ARG A 207 -18.33 -16.96 -16.73
N GLU A 208 -17.05 -16.58 -16.60
CA GLU A 208 -16.16 -17.22 -15.61
C GLU A 208 -16.68 -17.04 -14.17
N ARG A 209 -17.29 -15.90 -13.85
CA ARG A 209 -17.95 -15.70 -12.55
C ARG A 209 -19.15 -16.64 -12.35
N LEU A 210 -20.00 -16.82 -13.37
CA LEU A 210 -21.18 -17.69 -13.29
C LEU A 210 -20.75 -19.15 -13.07
N LYS A 211 -19.75 -19.62 -13.84
CA LYS A 211 -19.16 -20.95 -13.66
C LYS A 211 -18.62 -21.17 -12.25
N ALA A 212 -17.86 -20.19 -11.72
CA ALA A 212 -17.34 -20.26 -10.35
C ALA A 212 -18.43 -20.32 -9.27
N LEU A 213 -19.63 -19.84 -9.56
CA LEU A 213 -20.80 -19.90 -8.68
C LEU A 213 -21.70 -21.11 -8.94
N GLY A 214 -21.35 -21.99 -9.90
CA GLY A 214 -22.16 -23.15 -10.28
C GLY A 214 -23.49 -22.77 -10.97
N LEU A 215 -23.57 -21.57 -11.56
CA LEU A 215 -24.76 -21.09 -12.27
C LEU A 215 -24.61 -21.31 -13.79
N ASP A 216 -25.73 -21.53 -14.48
CA ASP A 216 -25.74 -21.79 -15.93
C ASP A 216 -25.33 -20.54 -16.75
N ASP A 217 -24.56 -20.77 -17.81
CA ASP A 217 -23.99 -19.73 -18.71
C ASP A 217 -25.07 -18.99 -19.50
N LYS A 218 -26.32 -19.46 -19.44
CA LYS A 218 -27.51 -18.86 -20.08
C LYS A 218 -28.14 -17.70 -19.31
N ALA A 219 -27.57 -17.30 -18.17
CA ALA A 219 -28.08 -16.16 -17.42
C ALA A 219 -28.01 -14.86 -18.24
N ILE A 220 -29.09 -14.05 -18.20
CA ILE A 220 -29.20 -12.73 -18.85
C ILE A 220 -27.97 -11.84 -18.55
N TYR A 221 -27.37 -12.02 -17.37
CA TYR A 221 -26.17 -11.34 -16.91
C TYR A 221 -24.95 -11.43 -17.84
N ALA A 222 -24.80 -12.53 -18.59
CA ALA A 222 -23.70 -12.76 -19.55
C ALA A 222 -24.20 -12.79 -21.01
N ASN A 223 -25.34 -12.17 -21.31
CA ASN A 223 -25.80 -11.95 -22.67
C ASN A 223 -25.06 -10.73 -23.28
N ILE A 224 -24.61 -10.84 -24.53
CA ILE A 224 -23.81 -9.80 -25.19
C ILE A 224 -24.61 -8.55 -25.53
N ASP A 225 -25.88 -8.71 -25.92
CA ASP A 225 -26.76 -7.59 -26.28
C ASP A 225 -27.11 -6.79 -25.04
N ARG A 226 -27.35 -7.50 -23.93
CA ARG A 226 -27.52 -6.89 -22.62
C ARG A 226 -26.28 -6.12 -22.15
N ILE A 227 -25.08 -6.67 -22.37
CA ILE A 227 -23.83 -5.96 -22.04
C ILE A 227 -23.70 -4.68 -22.88
N LYS A 228 -24.06 -4.70 -24.16
CA LYS A 228 -24.05 -3.51 -25.01
C LYS A 228 -25.01 -2.45 -24.49
N GLU A 229 -26.24 -2.83 -24.13
CA GLU A 229 -27.21 -1.92 -23.50
C GLU A 229 -26.65 -1.25 -22.24
N GLU A 230 -26.00 -2.01 -21.34
CA GLU A 230 -25.37 -1.47 -20.14
C GLU A 230 -24.22 -0.50 -20.46
N LEU A 231 -23.43 -0.79 -21.50
CA LEU A 231 -22.32 0.06 -21.93
C LEU A 231 -22.81 1.34 -22.62
N ASP A 232 -23.87 1.26 -23.42
CA ASP A 232 -24.50 2.42 -24.05
C ASP A 232 -25.08 3.36 -22.99
N TYR A 233 -25.76 2.81 -21.98
CA TYR A 233 -26.24 3.57 -20.84
C TYR A 233 -25.10 4.21 -20.03
N PHE A 234 -24.01 3.46 -19.81
CA PHE A 234 -22.81 4.00 -19.18
C PHE A 234 -22.21 5.18 -19.95
N ASP A 235 -22.11 5.08 -21.28
CA ASP A 235 -21.58 6.15 -22.12
C ASP A 235 -22.44 7.42 -22.03
N GLN A 236 -23.77 7.29 -21.96
CA GLN A 236 -24.69 8.41 -21.74
C GLN A 236 -24.45 9.12 -20.39
N VAL A 237 -24.33 8.35 -19.30
CA VAL A 237 -24.11 8.91 -17.96
C VAL A 237 -22.77 9.63 -17.87
N VAL A 238 -21.71 9.02 -18.40
CA VAL A 238 -20.38 9.65 -18.46
C VAL A 238 -20.42 10.94 -19.27
N GLN A 239 -21.10 10.95 -20.43
CA GLN A 239 -21.21 12.13 -21.27
C GLN A 239 -21.94 13.28 -20.55
N GLN A 240 -22.97 12.96 -19.77
CA GLN A 240 -23.71 13.94 -18.98
C GLN A 240 -22.84 14.55 -17.87
N ILE A 241 -21.96 13.77 -17.23
CA ILE A 241 -21.04 14.25 -16.18
C ILE A 241 -19.84 15.00 -16.80
N GLY A 242 -19.39 14.59 -17.99
CA GLY A 242 -18.21 15.14 -18.64
C GLY A 242 -16.89 14.71 -18.01
N CYS A 243 -16.84 13.50 -17.43
CA CYS A 243 -15.69 12.98 -16.71
C CYS A 243 -14.72 12.19 -17.62
N ASP A 244 -13.50 11.95 -17.13
CA ASP A 244 -12.49 11.17 -17.86
C ASP A 244 -12.88 9.68 -17.91
N VAL A 245 -12.71 9.06 -19.08
CA VAL A 245 -12.96 7.62 -19.28
C VAL A 245 -11.65 6.87 -19.43
N ILE A 246 -11.52 5.79 -18.68
CA ILE A 246 -10.36 4.91 -18.69
C ILE A 246 -10.80 3.53 -19.18
N ASP A 247 -10.21 3.09 -20.29
CA ASP A 247 -10.35 1.72 -20.76
C ASP A 247 -9.54 0.77 -19.87
N VAL A 248 -10.21 -0.21 -19.27
CA VAL A 248 -9.66 -1.23 -18.35
C VAL A 248 -9.60 -2.64 -18.95
N THR A 249 -9.91 -2.82 -20.24
CA THR A 249 -10.11 -4.14 -20.89
C THR A 249 -8.97 -5.13 -20.67
N ASN A 250 -7.72 -4.68 -20.69
CA ASN A 250 -6.55 -5.54 -20.45
C ASN A 250 -5.55 -4.89 -19.49
N LYS A 251 -6.03 -4.05 -18.57
CA LYS A 251 -5.17 -3.35 -17.61
C LYS A 251 -5.22 -4.02 -16.25
N ALA A 252 -4.07 -4.04 -15.59
CA ALA A 252 -4.01 -4.36 -14.17
C ALA A 252 -4.65 -3.24 -13.33
N VAL A 253 -4.98 -3.55 -12.08
CA VAL A 253 -5.54 -2.58 -11.13
C VAL A 253 -4.54 -1.45 -10.87
N GLU A 254 -3.27 -1.81 -10.70
CA GLU A 254 -2.15 -0.91 -10.47
C GLU A 254 -1.93 0.04 -11.64
N GLU A 255 -2.00 -0.46 -12.86
CA GLU A 255 -1.87 0.34 -14.09
C GLU A 255 -3.02 1.36 -14.20
N THR A 256 -4.25 0.92 -13.94
CA THR A 256 -5.43 1.80 -13.96
C THR A 256 -5.34 2.87 -12.89
N ALA A 257 -4.92 2.51 -11.67
CA ALA A 257 -4.71 3.46 -10.58
C ALA A 257 -3.65 4.50 -10.93
N ASN A 258 -2.53 4.09 -11.54
CA ASN A 258 -1.49 5.01 -11.98
C ASN A 258 -1.99 6.00 -13.04
N VAL A 259 -2.84 5.56 -13.98
CA VAL A 259 -3.47 6.46 -14.96
C VAL A 259 -4.31 7.52 -14.25
N ILE A 260 -5.17 7.13 -13.31
CA ILE A 260 -6.01 8.05 -12.53
C ILE A 260 -5.15 9.07 -11.77
N MET A 261 -4.16 8.59 -11.00
CA MET A 261 -3.28 9.46 -10.22
C MET A 261 -2.50 10.44 -11.09
N ASN A 262 -2.06 10.03 -12.28
CA ASN A 262 -1.38 10.90 -13.23
C ASN A 262 -2.30 12.00 -13.79
N ILE A 263 -3.58 11.68 -14.03
CA ILE A 263 -4.57 12.68 -14.48
C ILE A 263 -4.80 13.71 -13.37
N ILE A 264 -4.95 13.26 -12.12
CA ILE A 264 -5.13 14.13 -10.95
C ILE A 264 -3.90 15.04 -10.76
N ALA A 265 -2.69 14.48 -10.87
CA ALA A 265 -1.44 15.23 -10.74
C ALA A 265 -1.34 16.37 -11.76
N LYS A 266 -1.66 16.08 -13.03
CA LYS A 266 -1.63 17.08 -14.12
C LYS A 266 -2.63 18.21 -13.93
N LYS A 267 -3.72 17.97 -13.19
CA LYS A 267 -4.76 18.96 -12.89
C LYS A 267 -4.45 19.79 -11.63
N GLY A 268 -3.30 19.58 -10.98
CA GLY A 268 -2.88 20.33 -9.80
C GLY A 268 -3.68 20.02 -8.53
N GLN A 269 -4.21 18.80 -8.42
CA GLN A 269 -5.07 18.34 -7.30
C GLN A 269 -4.34 17.40 -6.33
N LEU A 270 -3.00 17.42 -6.33
CA LEU A 270 -2.12 16.62 -5.49
C LEU A 270 -1.19 17.50 -4.67
#